data_AF-A0A9E2M673-F1
#
_entry.id   AF-A0A9E2M673-F1
#
_cell.length_a   1.000
_cell.length_b   1.000
_cell.length_c   1.000
_cell.angle_alpha   90.00
_cell.angle_beta   90.00
_cell.angle_gamma   90.00
#
_symmetry.space_group_name_H-M   'P 1'
#
loop_
_entity.id
_entity.type
_entity.pdbx_description
1 polymer ?
#
loop_
_entity_poly.entity_id
_entity_poly.type
_entity_poly.pdbx_seq_one_letter_code
_entity_poly.pdbx_strand_id
1 'polypeptide(L)'
;MIANLNKARNIIRHNPGLIWYTKSYDQLDIRSVAEAVLNYGTWDEFKNLSKIIGVNALARVFASLDSMPRNNLLPKVRSYFKLYFKRHAYT
;
A
#
# COMPACT_ATOMS: atom_id res chain seq x y z
N MET A 1 -13.32 5.34 -8.71
CA MET A 1 -12.87 4.53 -7.55
C MET A 1 -12.47 3.10 -7.95
N ILE A 2 -13.29 2.33 -8.69
CA ILE A 2 -12.95 0.94 -9.11
C ILE A 2 -11.74 0.87 -10.06
N ALA A 3 -11.63 1.81 -11.01
CA ALA A 3 -10.51 1.85 -11.96
C ALA A 3 -9.12 2.01 -11.29
N ASN A 4 -9.04 2.74 -10.19
CA ASN A 4 -7.78 2.95 -9.46
C ASN A 4 -7.39 1.70 -8.67
N LEU A 5 -8.36 0.94 -8.16
CA LEU A 5 -8.10 -0.31 -7.46
C LEU A 5 -7.55 -1.38 -8.41
N ASN A 6 -8.10 -1.51 -9.62
CA ASN A 6 -7.57 -2.46 -10.61
C ASN A 6 -6.15 -2.09 -11.05
N LYS A 7 -5.84 -0.79 -11.20
CA LYS A 7 -4.47 -0.31 -11.45
C LYS A 7 -3.53 -0.62 -10.28
N ALA A 8 -3.98 -0.46 -9.04
CA ALA A 8 -3.19 -0.82 -7.86
C ALA A 8 -2.92 -2.33 -7.80
N ARG A 9 -3.94 -3.16 -8.07
CA ARG A 9 -3.78 -4.63 -8.16
C ARG A 9 -2.81 -5.06 -9.26
N ASN A 10 -2.73 -4.30 -10.36
CA ASN A 10 -1.76 -4.57 -11.41
C ASN A 10 -0.31 -4.49 -10.91
N ILE A 11 0.01 -3.69 -9.88
CA ILE A 11 1.36 -3.70 -9.29
C ILE A 11 1.70 -5.11 -8.78
N ILE A 12 0.76 -5.75 -8.07
CA ILE A 12 0.91 -7.13 -7.59
C ILE A 12 1.00 -8.13 -8.75
N ARG A 13 0.25 -7.92 -9.84
CA ARG A 13 0.35 -8.79 -11.02
C ARG A 13 1.73 -8.73 -11.69
N HIS A 14 2.35 -7.55 -11.74
CA HIS A 14 3.68 -7.37 -12.33
C HIS A 14 4.79 -7.85 -11.39
N ASN A 15 4.57 -7.76 -10.07
CA ASN A 15 5.47 -8.30 -9.06
C ASN A 15 4.72 -9.21 -8.06
N PRO A 16 4.42 -10.46 -8.46
CA PRO A 16 3.71 -11.41 -7.61
C PRO A 16 4.40 -11.73 -6.28
N GLY A 17 5.71 -11.47 -6.17
CA GLY A 17 6.50 -11.71 -4.96
C GLY A 17 6.09 -10.84 -3.77
N LEU A 18 5.37 -9.74 -4.01
CA LEU A 18 4.86 -8.86 -2.95
C LEU A 18 3.79 -9.53 -2.08
N ILE A 19 3.14 -10.59 -2.57
CA ILE A 19 2.09 -11.33 -1.87
C ILE A 19 2.31 -12.85 -2.04
N TRP A 20 2.57 -13.55 -0.94
CA TRP A 20 2.79 -15.01 -0.95
C TRP A 20 1.55 -15.84 -0.58
N TYR A 21 0.56 -15.25 0.10
CA TYR A 21 -0.55 -16.00 0.70
C TYR A 21 -1.76 -16.23 -0.23
N THR A 22 -1.80 -15.62 -1.42
CA THR A 22 -2.87 -15.82 -2.39
C THR A 22 -2.44 -15.50 -3.81
N LYS A 23 -3.14 -16.09 -4.78
CA LYS A 23 -3.05 -15.75 -6.23
C LYS A 23 -4.30 -15.02 -6.73
N SER A 24 -5.33 -14.87 -5.90
CA SER A 24 -6.60 -14.21 -6.24
C SER A 24 -6.46 -12.68 -6.21
N TYR A 25 -5.62 -12.12 -7.09
CA TYR A 25 -5.27 -10.69 -7.08
C TYR A 25 -6.46 -9.76 -7.31
N ASP A 26 -7.50 -10.22 -8.02
CA ASP A 26 -8.75 -9.49 -8.24
C ASP A 26 -9.60 -9.32 -6.97
N GLN A 27 -9.32 -10.09 -5.92
CA GLN A 27 -10.02 -10.01 -4.64
C GLN A 27 -9.29 -9.15 -3.62
N LEU A 28 -8.04 -8.75 -3.89
CA LEU A 28 -7.26 -7.91 -2.97
C LEU A 28 -7.95 -6.55 -2.80
N ASP A 29 -8.18 -6.16 -1.56
CA ASP A 29 -8.62 -4.80 -1.27
C ASP A 29 -7.43 -3.82 -1.37
N ILE A 30 -7.71 -2.52 -1.26
CA ILE A 30 -6.66 -1.51 -1.34
C ILE A 30 -5.68 -1.58 -0.16
N ARG A 31 -6.12 -2.07 0.99
CA ARG A 31 -5.29 -2.18 2.20
C ARG A 31 -4.24 -3.27 2.01
N SER A 32 -4.63 -4.45 1.51
CA SER A 32 -3.71 -5.54 1.19
C SER A 32 -2.68 -5.13 0.15
N VAL A 33 -3.09 -4.41 -0.90
CA VAL A 33 -2.15 -3.90 -1.90
C VAL A 33 -1.18 -2.88 -1.30
N ALA A 34 -1.69 -1.94 -0.50
CA ALA A 34 -0.86 -0.94 0.16
C ALA A 34 0.12 -1.57 1.15
N GLU A 35 -0.33 -2.48 2.02
CA GLU A 35 0.52 -3.19 2.97
C GLU A 35 1.65 -3.94 2.26
N ALA A 36 1.33 -4.67 1.19
CA ALA A 36 2.32 -5.41 0.40
C ALA A 36 3.36 -4.49 -0.25
N VAL A 37 2.93 -3.41 -0.91
CA VAL A 37 3.82 -2.46 -1.58
C VAL A 37 4.68 -1.69 -0.57
N LEU A 38 4.12 -1.27 0.57
CA LEU A 38 4.88 -0.54 1.60
C LEU A 38 5.93 -1.44 2.26
N ASN A 39 5.62 -2.72 2.47
CA ASN A 39 6.54 -3.64 3.12
C ASN A 39 7.64 -4.17 2.20
N TYR A 40 7.28 -4.53 0.97
CA TYR A 40 8.13 -5.35 0.09
C TYR A 40 8.37 -4.72 -1.28
N GLY A 41 7.65 -3.64 -1.61
CA GLY A 41 7.79 -2.95 -2.88
C GLY A 41 9.07 -2.11 -2.95
N THR A 42 9.53 -1.91 -4.17
CA THR A 42 10.53 -0.91 -4.52
C THR A 42 9.98 0.51 -4.37
N TRP A 43 10.88 1.49 -4.34
CA TRP A 43 10.49 2.90 -4.30
C TRP A 43 9.66 3.33 -5.52
N ASP A 44 9.93 2.74 -6.69
CA ASP A 44 9.18 3.03 -7.91
C ASP A 44 7.75 2.47 -7.85
N GLU A 45 7.56 1.26 -7.32
CA GLU A 45 6.23 0.69 -7.07
C GLU A 45 5.44 1.51 -6.06
N PHE A 46 6.09 1.99 -4.99
CA PHE A 46 5.48 2.93 -4.05
C PHE A 46 5.04 4.23 -4.73
N LYS A 47 5.94 4.87 -5.51
CA LYS A 47 5.60 6.10 -6.26
C LYS A 47 4.45 5.85 -7.23
N ASN A 48 4.43 4.70 -7.89
CA ASN A 48 3.35 4.33 -8.80
C ASN A 48 2.03 4.18 -8.05
N LEU A 49 1.99 3.44 -6.94
CA LEU A 49 0.80 3.30 -6.09
C LEU A 49 0.31 4.68 -5.61
N SER A 50 1.21 5.52 -5.12
CA SER A 50 0.92 6.88 -4.67
C SER A 50 0.33 7.75 -5.78
N LYS A 51 0.80 7.63 -7.03
CA LYS A 51 0.21 8.30 -8.19
C LYS A 51 -1.19 7.77 -8.53
N ILE A 52 -1.40 6.46 -8.42
CA ILE A 52 -2.67 5.81 -8.78
C ILE A 52 -3.81 6.21 -7.83
N ILE A 53 -3.54 6.24 -6.51
CA ILE A 53 -4.59 6.51 -5.52
C ILE A 53 -4.51 7.90 -4.89
N GLY A 54 -3.38 8.59 -5.03
CA GLY A 54 -3.09 9.89 -4.41
C GLY A 54 -2.44 9.76 -3.03
N VAL A 55 -1.47 10.61 -2.74
CA VAL A 55 -0.68 10.56 -1.50
C VAL A 55 -1.54 10.70 -0.23
N ASN A 56 -2.54 11.57 -0.24
CA ASN A 56 -3.45 11.76 0.91
C ASN A 56 -4.36 10.54 1.12
N ALA A 57 -4.82 9.90 0.05
CA ALA A 57 -5.62 8.69 0.16
C ALA A 57 -4.78 7.51 0.65
N LEU A 58 -3.54 7.37 0.14
CA LEU A 58 -2.60 6.36 0.61
C LEU A 58 -2.23 6.57 2.08
N ALA A 59 -2.04 7.82 2.53
CA ALA A 59 -1.82 8.15 3.93
C ALA A 59 -2.99 7.71 4.83
N ARG A 60 -4.25 7.92 4.39
CA ARG A 60 -5.43 7.43 5.13
C ARG A 60 -5.52 5.90 5.17
N VAL A 61 -5.18 5.22 4.08
CA VAL A 61 -5.10 3.75 4.05
C VAL A 61 -4.03 3.25 5.02
N PHE A 62 -2.85 3.86 5.00
CA PHE A 62 -1.77 3.55 5.94
C PHE A 62 -2.19 3.79 7.40
N ALA A 63 -2.81 4.94 7.71
CA ALA A 63 -3.29 5.22 9.07
C ALA A 63 -4.33 4.20 9.54
N SER A 64 -5.25 3.78 8.65
CA SER A 64 -6.22 2.73 8.93
C SER A 64 -5.57 1.36 9.17
N LEU A 65 -4.49 1.03 8.46
CA LEU A 65 -3.69 -0.19 8.71
C LEU A 65 -2.93 -0.09 10.04
N ASP A 66 -2.30 1.07 10.29
CA ASP A 66 -1.49 1.33 11.48
C ASP A 66 -2.30 1.23 12.78
N SER A 67 -3.58 1.59 12.74
CA SER A 67 -4.48 1.51 13.89
C SER A 67 -5.05 0.12 14.16
N MET A 68 -4.89 -0.85 13.24
CA MET A 68 -5.45 -2.19 13.44
C MET A 68 -4.67 -2.95 14.52
N PRO A 69 -5.36 -3.70 15.42
CA PRO A 69 -4.70 -4.55 16.41
C PRO A 69 -3.78 -5.61 15.80
N ARG A 70 -4.13 -6.09 14.59
CA ARG A 70 -3.33 -7.01 13.79
C ARG A 70 -3.15 -6.43 12.39
N ASN A 71 -1.91 -6.29 11.97
CA ASN A 71 -1.48 -5.96 10.62
C ASN A 71 -0.10 -6.58 10.38
N ASN A 72 0.34 -6.68 9.13
CA ASN A 72 1.64 -7.22 8.76
C ASN A 72 2.65 -6.10 8.47
N LEU A 73 2.40 -4.84 8.86
CA LEU A 73 3.37 -3.77 8.65
C LEU A 73 4.64 -4.03 9.47
N LEU A 74 5.78 -4.08 8.79
CA LEU A 74 7.05 -4.25 9.45
C LEU A 74 7.37 -3.01 10.32
N PRO A 75 7.97 -3.15 11.52
CA PRO A 75 8.22 -2.01 12.40
C PRO A 75 9.01 -0.85 11.76
N LYS A 76 10.00 -1.18 10.92
CA LYS A 76 10.81 -0.18 10.18
C LYS A 76 9.97 0.55 9.12
N VAL A 77 9.13 -0.19 8.39
CA VAL A 77 8.22 0.33 7.35
C VAL A 77 7.20 1.27 7.99
N ARG A 78 6.56 0.82 9.07
CA ARG A 78 5.65 1.63 9.89
C ARG A 78 6.30 2.94 10.32
N SER A 79 7.52 2.88 10.87
CA SER A 79 8.23 4.07 11.34
C SER A 79 8.56 5.04 10.21
N TYR A 80 9.08 4.53 9.09
CA TYR A 80 9.41 5.34 7.91
C TYR A 80 8.18 6.02 7.32
N PHE A 81 7.12 5.27 7.03
CA PHE A 81 5.95 5.81 6.36
C PHE A 81 5.11 6.73 7.25
N LYS A 82 5.17 6.56 8.58
CA LYS A 82 4.60 7.53 9.53
C LYS A 82 5.25 8.91 9.40
N LEU A 83 6.57 8.96 9.27
CA LEU A 83 7.31 10.22 9.02
C LEU A 83 7.07 10.76 7.61
N TYR A 84 7.09 9.87 6.60
CA TYR A 84 6.86 10.24 5.21
C TYR A 84 5.49 10.92 5.03
N PHE A 85 4.42 10.26 5.49
CA PHE A 85 3.07 10.82 5.32
C PHE A 85 2.83 12.06 6.18
N LYS A 86 3.46 12.17 7.36
CA LYS A 86 3.44 13.43 8.14
C LYS A 86 4.00 14.62 7.35
N ARG A 87 5.00 14.40 6.48
CA ARG A 87 5.63 15.46 5.68
C ARG A 87 4.93 15.71 4.35
N HIS A 88 4.39 14.67 3.73
CA HIS A 88 3.96 14.70 2.33
C HIS A 88 2.45 14.55 2.11
N ALA A 89 1.67 14.32 3.17
CA ALA A 89 0.23 14.26 3.10
C ALA A 89 -0.40 15.31 4.01
N TYR A 90 -1.48 15.91 3.54
CA TYR A 90 -2.36 16.75 4.36
C TYR A 90 -3.40 15.81 4.95
N THR A 91 -3.28 15.56 6.26
CA THR A 91 -4.19 14.68 7.02
C THR A 91 -5.17 15.53 7.79
#